data_AF-A0A1E5PLT8-F1
#
_entry.id   AF-A0A1E5PLT8-F1
#
_cell.length_a   1.000
_cell.length_b   1.000
_cell.length_c   1.000
_cell.angle_alpha   90.00
_cell.angle_beta   90.00
_cell.angle_gamma   90.00
#
_symmetry.space_group_name_H-M   'P 1'
#
loop_
_entity.id
_entity.type
_entity.pdbx_description
1 polymer ?
#
loop_
_entity_poly.entity_id
_entity_poly.type
_entity_poly.pdbx_seq_one_letter_code
_entity_poly.pdbx_strand_id
1 'polypeptide(L)'
;MTVLAYEDFGTGRHREASLIRHALGSVHDEELVAGLAGGIGFMYFVFEYAGRVPIATIVAQAHPEPWVQVALGRLGVPYEATRAMNPRWGRVRAALDQGQPAFCVVDRSSLPWHEADPDAEMTGADPYTVVIAGYDGDDLLIEDGADTPHRIDREEFGAAWTAHRKGRHQLIVPTGPSETEPDVAGAVAATVTRLTGPVLGNKFDVNFGFTGMEKLAAQLRDSTTKTGWERRFGGSPEAFRAGTGRLHACLEEEWTAPGATRPLYADFLDLVGRPEAAGLFRESAGHWSELAALARDADPQAGAEERRALFDACAQRVDRSLELERQAVLALGK
;
A
#
# COMPACT_ATOMS: atom_id res chain seq x y z
N MET A 1 -5.38 28.23 19.80
CA MET A 1 -6.47 28.34 18.81
C MET A 1 -6.27 27.17 17.88
N THR A 2 -7.27 26.31 17.80
CA THR A 2 -7.26 25.14 16.95
C THR A 2 -7.62 25.55 15.53
N VAL A 3 -6.84 25.10 14.56
CA VAL A 3 -7.10 25.25 13.13
C VAL A 3 -7.08 23.86 12.53
N LEU A 4 -8.14 23.52 11.81
CA LEU A 4 -8.29 22.28 11.06
C LEU A 4 -8.68 22.62 9.62
N ALA A 5 -8.05 21.95 8.66
CA ALA A 5 -8.38 22.07 7.24
C ALA A 5 -9.68 21.34 6.87
N TYR A 6 -10.01 20.28 7.61
CA TYR A 6 -11.23 19.46 7.45
C TYR A 6 -11.55 18.73 8.76
N GLU A 7 -12.74 18.13 8.84
CA GLU A 7 -13.27 17.49 10.06
C GLU A 7 -13.62 15.99 9.88
N ASP A 8 -13.55 15.46 8.65
CA ASP A 8 -13.78 14.04 8.36
C ASP A 8 -12.46 13.26 8.53
N PHE A 9 -12.47 12.21 9.35
CA PHE A 9 -11.31 11.39 9.70
C PHE A 9 -11.68 9.91 9.79
N GLY A 10 -10.67 9.06 9.94
CA GLY A 10 -10.82 7.61 10.04
C GLY A 10 -10.21 6.89 8.85
N THR A 11 -10.32 5.57 8.84
CA THR A 11 -9.86 4.74 7.73
C THR A 11 -11.04 3.96 7.17
N GLY A 12 -11.26 4.08 5.86
CA GLY A 12 -12.07 3.16 5.09
C GLY A 12 -11.37 1.81 4.93
N ARG A 13 -11.42 1.23 3.74
CA ARG A 13 -10.72 -0.04 3.45
C ARG A 13 -9.24 0.16 3.15
N HIS A 14 -8.85 1.32 2.66
CA HIS A 14 -7.51 1.63 2.21
C HIS A 14 -7.03 2.98 2.75
N ARG A 15 -6.08 2.93 3.68
CA ARG A 15 -5.58 4.09 4.42
C ARG A 15 -5.17 5.25 3.53
N GLU A 16 -4.27 5.05 2.57
CA GLU A 16 -3.77 6.17 1.74
C GLU A 16 -4.88 6.80 0.87
N ALA A 17 -5.87 6.01 0.45
CA ALA A 17 -7.00 6.54 -0.31
C ALA A 17 -7.93 7.36 0.58
N SER A 18 -8.16 6.91 1.82
CA SER A 18 -8.90 7.66 2.85
C SER A 18 -8.22 9.00 3.16
N LEU A 19 -6.90 9.02 3.37
CA LEU A 19 -6.13 10.26 3.59
C LEU A 19 -6.31 11.25 2.44
N ILE A 20 -6.20 10.78 1.20
CA ILE A 20 -6.36 11.64 0.02
C ILE A 20 -7.80 12.16 -0.06
N ARG A 21 -8.80 11.31 0.15
CA ARG A 21 -10.21 11.67 0.16
C ARG A 21 -10.52 12.77 1.17
N HIS A 22 -10.11 12.59 2.43
CA HIS A 22 -10.39 13.55 3.51
C HIS A 22 -9.69 14.89 3.29
N ALA A 23 -8.41 14.85 2.86
CA ALA A 23 -7.66 16.05 2.51
C ALA A 23 -8.25 16.85 1.33
N LEU A 24 -9.10 16.23 0.51
CA LEU A 24 -9.86 16.87 -0.57
C LEU A 24 -11.31 17.19 -0.17
N GLY A 25 -11.64 17.12 1.12
CA GLY A 25 -12.97 17.44 1.65
C GLY A 25 -14.02 16.35 1.41
N SER A 26 -13.60 15.10 1.21
CA SER A 26 -14.49 13.93 1.06
C SER A 26 -15.50 14.03 -0.09
N VAL A 27 -15.18 14.81 -1.12
CA VAL A 27 -16.02 15.01 -2.31
C VAL A 27 -16.06 13.79 -3.26
N HIS A 28 -15.17 12.82 -3.05
CA HIS A 28 -15.05 11.60 -3.83
C HIS A 28 -15.14 10.37 -2.92
N ASP A 29 -15.67 9.28 -3.44
CA ASP A 29 -15.68 7.99 -2.77
C ASP A 29 -14.27 7.40 -2.69
N GLU A 30 -14.03 6.55 -1.69
CA GLU A 30 -12.72 5.94 -1.44
C GLU A 30 -12.24 5.12 -2.65
N GLU A 31 -13.13 4.31 -3.23
CA GLU A 31 -12.84 3.48 -4.39
C GLU A 31 -12.45 4.31 -5.62
N LEU A 32 -13.07 5.48 -5.83
CA LEU A 32 -12.72 6.36 -6.94
C LEU A 32 -11.29 6.89 -6.77
N VAL A 33 -10.97 7.39 -5.57
CA VAL A 33 -9.62 7.87 -5.25
C VAL A 33 -8.59 6.75 -5.39
N ALA A 34 -8.88 5.55 -4.87
CA ALA A 34 -7.98 4.41 -4.94
C ALA A 34 -7.73 3.93 -6.38
N GLY A 35 -8.78 3.84 -7.20
CA GLY A 35 -8.68 3.51 -8.61
C GLY A 35 -7.82 4.52 -9.38
N LEU A 36 -8.07 5.81 -9.16
CA LEU A 36 -7.32 6.90 -9.80
C LEU A 36 -5.87 6.96 -9.31
N ALA A 37 -5.58 6.70 -8.04
CA ALA A 37 -4.20 6.64 -7.52
C ALA A 37 -3.36 5.51 -8.14
N GLY A 38 -4.00 4.57 -8.82
CA GLY A 38 -3.34 3.48 -9.54
C GLY A 38 -3.97 2.11 -9.30
N GLY A 39 -4.91 1.99 -8.35
CA GLY A 39 -5.61 0.77 -8.04
C GLY A 39 -4.67 -0.36 -7.63
N ILE A 40 -4.91 -1.54 -8.18
CA ILE A 40 -4.15 -2.75 -7.87
C ILE A 40 -2.81 -2.81 -8.60
N GLY A 41 -1.91 -3.59 -8.02
CA GLY A 41 -0.65 -4.02 -8.60
C GLY A 41 -0.22 -5.34 -8.01
N PHE A 42 0.99 -5.75 -8.31
CA PHE A 42 1.63 -6.85 -7.61
C PHE A 42 3.14 -6.63 -7.65
N MET A 43 3.79 -6.74 -6.51
CA MET A 43 5.25 -6.81 -6.37
C MET A 43 5.56 -7.92 -5.38
N TYR A 44 6.51 -8.81 -5.69
CA TYR A 44 6.92 -9.88 -4.78
C TYR A 44 8.45 -9.98 -4.69
N PHE A 45 8.97 -9.83 -3.47
CA PHE A 45 10.39 -10.01 -3.15
C PHE A 45 10.57 -10.88 -1.90
N VAL A 46 11.72 -11.56 -1.85
CA VAL A 46 12.25 -12.16 -0.62
C VAL A 46 13.64 -11.60 -0.39
N PHE A 47 13.84 -10.96 0.76
CA PHE A 47 15.11 -10.41 1.18
C PHE A 47 15.79 -11.34 2.18
N GLU A 48 17.05 -11.66 1.93
CA GLU A 48 17.84 -12.56 2.78
C GLU A 48 19.07 -11.78 3.28
N TYR A 49 19.16 -11.64 4.61
CA TYR A 49 20.27 -10.96 5.28
C TYR A 49 20.98 -11.93 6.22
N ALA A 50 22.30 -11.82 6.33
CA ALA A 50 23.08 -12.70 7.20
C ALA A 50 22.61 -12.58 8.66
N GLY A 51 22.35 -13.71 9.31
CA GLY A 51 21.91 -13.76 10.71
C GLY A 51 20.43 -13.43 10.92
N ARG A 52 19.62 -13.30 9.85
CA ARG A 52 18.19 -13.00 9.94
C ARG A 52 17.35 -14.05 9.23
N VAL A 53 16.13 -14.24 9.72
CA VAL A 53 15.09 -14.96 8.98
C VAL A 53 14.79 -14.19 7.68
N PRO A 54 14.60 -14.87 6.52
CA PRO A 54 14.23 -14.19 5.29
C PRO A 54 12.96 -13.35 5.47
N ILE A 55 12.83 -12.26 4.72
CA ILE A 55 11.67 -11.37 4.78
C ILE A 55 10.97 -11.41 3.43
N ALA A 56 9.74 -11.93 3.41
CA ALA A 56 8.87 -11.84 2.24
C ALA A 56 8.11 -10.50 2.25
N THR A 57 8.08 -9.85 1.09
CA THR A 57 7.32 -8.62 0.87
C THR A 57 6.46 -8.79 -0.36
N ILE A 58 5.16 -8.58 -0.18
CA ILE A 58 4.21 -8.42 -1.27
C ILE A 58 3.64 -7.01 -1.19
N VAL A 59 3.51 -6.33 -2.32
CA VAL A 59 2.73 -5.08 -2.42
C VAL A 59 1.67 -5.31 -3.47
N ALA A 60 0.41 -5.39 -3.03
CA ALA A 60 -0.72 -5.74 -3.87
C ALA A 60 -1.47 -4.52 -4.45
N GLN A 61 -0.94 -3.33 -4.21
CA GLN A 61 -1.41 -2.08 -4.80
C GLN A 61 -0.41 -1.54 -5.85
N ALA A 62 -0.79 -0.47 -6.54
CA ALA A 62 0.11 0.22 -7.46
C ALA A 62 1.43 0.65 -6.76
N HIS A 63 2.57 0.24 -7.32
CA HIS A 63 3.92 0.54 -6.83
C HIS A 63 4.89 0.59 -8.03
N PRO A 64 5.94 1.44 -8.05
CA PRO A 64 6.44 2.34 -7.00
C PRO A 64 5.96 3.80 -7.09
N GLU A 65 5.02 4.10 -7.99
CA GLU A 65 4.57 5.48 -8.19
C GLU A 65 3.92 6.06 -6.92
N PRO A 66 4.12 7.36 -6.64
CA PRO A 66 3.63 7.96 -5.40
C PRO A 66 2.12 8.25 -5.49
N TRP A 67 1.34 7.52 -4.69
CA TRP A 67 -0.13 7.53 -4.73
C TRP A 67 -0.75 8.92 -4.68
N VAL A 68 -0.29 9.78 -3.76
CA VAL A 68 -0.83 11.14 -3.60
C VAL A 68 -0.75 11.94 -4.90
N GLN A 69 0.44 12.06 -5.50
CA GLN A 69 0.57 12.85 -6.74
C GLN A 69 -0.15 12.21 -7.93
N VAL A 70 -0.17 10.87 -8.03
CA VAL A 70 -0.90 10.19 -9.09
C VAL A 70 -2.40 10.46 -8.97
N ALA A 71 -2.96 10.35 -7.76
CA ALA A 71 -4.36 10.65 -7.49
C ALA A 71 -4.68 12.10 -7.80
N LEU A 72 -3.92 13.06 -7.25
CA LEU A 72 -4.14 14.49 -7.48
C LEU A 72 -4.06 14.84 -8.97
N GLY A 73 -3.06 14.32 -9.68
CA GLY A 73 -2.90 14.55 -11.12
C GLY A 73 -4.07 14.02 -11.94
N ARG A 74 -4.56 12.80 -11.64
CA ARG A 74 -5.71 12.20 -12.34
C ARG A 74 -7.05 12.78 -11.92
N LEU A 75 -7.16 13.33 -10.72
CA LEU A 75 -8.32 14.10 -10.27
C LEU A 75 -8.32 15.54 -10.81
N GLY A 76 -7.28 15.98 -11.50
CA GLY A 76 -7.17 17.36 -11.97
C GLY A 76 -6.98 18.38 -10.84
N VAL A 77 -6.55 17.94 -9.66
CA VAL A 77 -6.34 18.83 -8.50
C VAL A 77 -4.95 19.44 -8.59
N PRO A 78 -4.82 20.78 -8.67
CA PRO A 78 -3.52 21.43 -8.68
C PRO A 78 -2.85 21.25 -7.31
N TYR A 79 -1.55 20.99 -7.32
CA TYR A 79 -0.78 20.80 -6.11
C TYR A 79 0.65 21.31 -6.25
N GLU A 80 1.23 21.69 -5.13
CA GLU A 80 2.66 21.97 -5.02
C GLU A 80 3.37 20.82 -4.31
N ALA A 81 4.37 20.23 -4.96
CA ALA A 81 5.24 19.22 -4.36
C ALA A 81 6.66 19.74 -4.21
N THR A 82 7.19 19.73 -2.99
CA THR A 82 8.55 20.20 -2.71
C THR A 82 9.35 19.21 -1.88
N ARG A 83 10.67 19.35 -1.95
CA ARG A 83 11.64 18.62 -1.14
C ARG A 83 12.65 19.62 -0.58
N ALA A 84 13.09 19.40 0.66
CA ALA A 84 14.03 20.25 1.36
C ALA A 84 14.96 19.45 2.29
N MET A 85 16.10 20.05 2.62
CA MET A 85 17.03 19.45 3.58
C MET A 85 16.52 19.48 5.02
N ASN A 86 15.58 20.38 5.34
CA ASN A 86 14.97 20.55 6.66
C ASN A 86 13.45 20.73 6.52
N PRO A 87 12.65 20.42 7.57
CA PRO A 87 11.21 20.70 7.57
C PRO A 87 10.91 22.18 7.28
N ARG A 88 9.96 22.45 6.39
CA ARG A 88 9.58 23.81 5.97
C ARG A 88 8.35 24.29 6.73
N TRP A 89 8.48 24.44 8.05
CA TRP A 89 7.36 24.77 8.95
C TRP A 89 6.59 26.04 8.57
N GLY A 90 7.27 27.09 8.10
CA GLY A 90 6.59 28.30 7.63
C GLY A 90 5.64 28.04 6.45
N ARG A 91 5.98 27.09 5.57
CA ARG A 91 5.12 26.69 4.45
C ARG A 91 3.96 25.81 4.91
N VAL A 92 4.21 24.87 5.81
CA VAL A 92 3.15 24.06 6.44
C VAL A 92 2.13 24.98 7.12
N ARG A 93 2.60 25.94 7.93
CA ARG A 93 1.73 26.89 8.62
C ARG A 93 0.91 27.74 7.64
N ALA A 94 1.56 28.30 6.62
CA ALA A 94 0.89 29.12 5.62
C ALA A 94 -0.18 28.35 4.82
N ALA A 95 0.05 27.07 4.52
CA ALA A 95 -0.93 26.21 3.87
C ALA A 95 -2.14 25.96 4.80
N LEU A 96 -1.90 25.56 6.04
CA LEU A 96 -2.96 25.30 7.03
C LEU A 96 -3.79 26.55 7.33
N ASP A 97 -3.16 27.73 7.41
CA ASP A 97 -3.87 29.01 7.58
C ASP A 97 -4.78 29.36 6.38
N GLN A 98 -4.55 28.74 5.21
CA GLN A 98 -5.40 28.83 4.02
C GLN A 98 -6.40 27.67 3.90
N GLY A 99 -6.50 26.80 4.93
CA GLY A 99 -7.33 25.61 4.90
C GLY A 99 -6.80 24.49 3.99
N GLN A 100 -5.52 24.53 3.62
CA GLN A 100 -4.88 23.53 2.76
C GLN A 100 -4.12 22.52 3.62
N PRO A 101 -4.50 21.24 3.62
CA PRO A 101 -3.77 20.22 4.34
C PRO A 101 -2.45 19.87 3.64
N ALA A 102 -1.53 19.27 4.39
CA ALA A 102 -0.18 18.99 3.94
C ALA A 102 0.15 17.50 4.06
N PHE A 103 0.39 16.82 2.93
CA PHE A 103 0.89 15.46 2.94
C PHE A 103 2.41 15.46 3.15
N CYS A 104 2.87 14.57 4.03
CA CYS A 104 4.27 14.37 4.35
C CYS A 104 4.61 12.88 4.27
N VAL A 105 5.82 12.57 3.81
CA VAL A 105 6.39 11.21 3.93
C VAL A 105 7.38 11.20 5.08
N VAL A 106 7.04 10.46 6.14
CA VAL A 106 7.82 10.32 7.38
C VAL A 106 8.36 8.90 7.51
N ASP A 107 9.12 8.62 8.57
CA ASP A 107 9.44 7.25 8.97
C ASP A 107 8.37 6.74 9.94
N ARG A 108 7.66 5.67 9.59
CA ARG A 108 6.56 5.14 10.42
C ARG A 108 7.01 4.78 11.83
N SER A 109 8.18 4.14 11.96
CA SER A 109 8.71 3.68 13.25
C SER A 109 9.08 4.81 14.21
N SER A 110 9.14 6.04 13.70
CA SER A 110 9.45 7.23 14.49
C SER A 110 8.19 7.97 14.98
N LEU A 111 6.98 7.48 14.65
CA LEU A 111 5.72 8.05 15.12
C LEU A 111 5.27 7.38 16.43
N PRO A 112 4.83 8.13 17.46
CA PRO A 112 4.65 7.60 18.81
C PRO A 112 3.44 6.68 18.99
N TRP A 113 2.49 6.68 18.05
CA TRP A 113 1.32 5.79 18.07
C TRP A 113 1.52 4.51 17.24
N HIS A 114 2.62 4.40 16.49
CA HIS A 114 3.03 3.14 15.88
C HIS A 114 3.94 2.40 16.86
N GLU A 115 3.67 1.12 17.11
CA GLU A 115 4.57 0.32 17.93
C GLU A 115 5.96 0.29 17.27
N ALA A 116 6.98 0.67 18.03
CA ALA A 116 8.35 0.46 17.60
C ALA A 116 8.57 -1.05 17.50
N ASP A 117 8.71 -1.57 16.28
CA ASP A 117 9.13 -2.95 16.09
C ASP A 117 10.55 -3.10 16.66
N PRO A 118 10.74 -3.84 17.78
CA PRO A 118 12.04 -3.95 18.43
C PRO A 118 13.07 -4.69 17.58
N ASP A 119 12.62 -5.44 16.56
CA ASP A 119 13.46 -6.13 15.57
C ASP A 119 13.68 -5.30 14.29
N ALA A 120 12.94 -4.19 14.13
CA ALA A 120 13.17 -3.21 13.07
C ALA A 120 14.39 -2.36 13.38
N GLU A 121 15.57 -2.89 13.11
CA GLU A 121 16.83 -2.13 13.00
C GLU A 121 16.82 -1.08 11.87
N MET A 122 15.66 -0.80 11.28
CA MET A 122 15.51 -0.01 10.06
C MET A 122 14.76 1.30 10.30
N THR A 123 15.10 2.01 11.37
CA THR A 123 14.74 3.43 11.53
C THR A 123 15.14 4.21 10.28
N GLY A 124 14.18 4.94 9.69
CA GLY A 124 14.34 5.72 8.46
C GLY A 124 14.11 4.95 7.16
N ALA A 125 13.72 3.68 7.21
CA ALA A 125 13.52 2.85 6.03
C ALA A 125 12.08 2.40 5.80
N ASP A 126 11.14 2.85 6.63
CA ASP A 126 9.70 2.62 6.46
C ASP A 126 9.01 3.93 6.02
N PRO A 127 9.16 4.34 4.73
CA PRO A 127 8.60 5.60 4.23
C PRO A 127 7.07 5.55 4.31
N TYR A 128 6.47 6.51 5.01
CA TYR A 128 5.05 6.45 5.35
C TYR A 128 4.35 7.78 5.14
N THR A 129 3.29 7.79 4.33
CA THR A 129 2.52 9.00 3.99
C THR A 129 1.55 9.34 5.10
N VAL A 130 1.59 10.53 5.69
CA VAL A 130 0.60 11.07 6.65
C VAL A 130 0.10 12.45 6.21
N VAL A 131 -0.98 12.95 6.79
CA VAL A 131 -1.48 14.31 6.53
C VAL A 131 -1.37 15.15 7.79
N ILE A 132 -0.77 16.33 7.69
CA ILE A 132 -0.93 17.40 8.68
C ILE A 132 -2.26 18.08 8.36
N ALA A 133 -3.29 17.75 9.15
CA ALA A 133 -4.65 18.24 8.96
C ALA A 133 -4.87 19.60 9.62
N GLY A 134 -4.02 19.96 10.58
CA GLY A 134 -4.18 21.19 11.35
C GLY A 134 -3.13 21.38 12.44
N TYR A 135 -3.41 22.33 13.32
CA TYR A 135 -2.61 22.59 14.52
C TYR A 135 -3.49 23.09 15.68
N ASP A 136 -3.03 22.88 16.91
CA ASP A 136 -3.59 23.51 18.09
C ASP A 136 -2.48 24.15 18.93
N GLY A 137 -2.35 25.47 18.81
CA GLY A 137 -1.19 26.17 19.36
C GLY A 137 0.08 25.80 18.57
N ASP A 138 1.03 25.16 19.24
CA ASP A 138 2.29 24.67 18.66
C ASP A 138 2.23 23.18 18.26
N ASP A 139 1.21 22.44 18.72
CA ASP A 139 1.04 21.03 18.41
C ASP A 139 0.41 20.85 17.02
N LEU A 140 0.86 19.82 16.32
CA LEU A 140 0.30 19.41 15.04
C LEU A 140 -0.84 18.41 15.26
N LEU A 141 -1.82 18.45 14.36
CA LEU A 141 -2.92 17.48 14.28
C LEU A 141 -2.69 16.65 13.03
N ILE A 142 -2.33 15.37 13.23
CA ILE A 142 -1.91 14.44 12.18
C ILE A 142 -3.02 13.44 11.92
N GLU A 143 -3.48 13.38 10.68
CA GLU A 143 -4.30 12.28 10.24
C GLU A 143 -3.40 11.09 9.87
N ASP A 144 -3.67 9.97 10.55
CA ASP A 144 -3.04 8.69 10.33
C ASP A 144 -4.06 7.55 10.54
N GLY A 145 -5.26 7.74 10.01
CA GLY A 145 -6.28 6.70 9.96
C GLY A 145 -7.13 6.48 11.21
N ALA A 146 -6.87 7.18 12.31
CA ALA A 146 -7.75 7.23 13.49
C ALA A 146 -8.98 8.15 13.24
N ASP A 147 -10.08 7.90 13.96
CA ASP A 147 -11.32 8.70 13.90
C ASP A 147 -11.16 10.15 14.38
N THR A 148 -10.03 10.45 15.04
CA THR A 148 -9.61 11.80 15.41
C THR A 148 -8.12 11.94 15.14
N PRO A 149 -7.63 13.11 14.69
CA PRO A 149 -6.23 13.29 14.37
C PRO A 149 -5.36 13.13 15.62
N HIS A 150 -4.21 12.50 15.46
CA HIS A 150 -3.21 12.38 16.50
C HIS A 150 -2.58 13.75 16.78
N ARG A 151 -2.48 14.09 18.06
CA ARG A 151 -1.78 15.30 18.50
C ARG A 151 -0.32 14.97 18.75
N ILE A 152 0.59 15.78 18.21
CA ILE A 152 2.04 15.59 18.38
C ILE A 152 2.76 16.95 18.40
N ASP A 153 3.81 17.06 19.20
CA ASP A 153 4.66 18.25 19.19
C ASP A 153 5.38 18.38 17.83
N ARG A 154 5.63 19.62 17.41
CA ARG A 154 6.27 19.94 16.14
C ARG A 154 7.70 19.38 16.04
N GLU A 155 8.48 19.43 17.11
CA GLU A 155 9.86 18.90 17.12
C GLU A 155 9.86 17.38 17.00
N GLU A 156 8.96 16.71 17.72
CA GLU A 156 8.79 15.26 17.66
C GLU A 156 8.38 14.79 16.25
N PHE A 157 7.37 15.41 15.63
CA PHE A 157 7.02 15.12 14.23
C PHE A 157 8.18 15.46 13.27
N GLY A 158 8.89 16.56 13.53
CA GLY A 158 10.08 16.94 12.77
C GLY A 158 11.16 15.87 12.79
N ALA A 159 11.35 15.19 13.92
CA ALA A 159 12.27 14.06 14.04
C ALA A 159 11.82 12.87 13.18
N ALA A 160 10.53 12.49 13.22
CA ALA A 160 9.99 11.43 12.37
C ALA A 160 10.10 11.75 10.88
N TRP A 161 9.86 13.01 10.49
CA TRP A 161 10.03 13.47 9.12
C TRP A 161 11.49 13.45 8.66
N THR A 162 12.42 13.80 9.56
CA THR A 162 13.87 13.80 9.31
C THR A 162 14.45 12.40 9.21
N ALA A 163 13.92 11.45 10.00
CA ALA A 163 14.35 10.06 10.00
C ALA A 163 14.24 9.43 8.59
N HIS A 164 13.21 9.80 7.82
CA HIS A 164 13.10 9.43 6.41
C HIS A 164 14.00 10.28 5.47
N ARG A 165 15.31 10.09 5.55
CA ARG A 165 16.33 10.89 4.84
C ARG A 165 16.21 10.89 3.31
N LYS A 166 15.70 9.81 2.71
CA LYS A 166 15.53 9.68 1.25
C LYS A 166 14.40 10.57 0.73
N GLY A 167 13.35 10.78 1.52
CA GLY A 167 12.21 11.61 1.16
C GLY A 167 12.53 13.10 1.12
N ARG A 168 13.62 13.54 1.78
CA ARG A 168 14.07 14.95 1.80
C ARG A 168 12.91 15.88 2.19
N HIS A 169 12.28 15.60 3.33
CA HIS A 169 11.14 16.35 3.83
C HIS A 169 10.10 16.64 2.75
N GLN A 170 9.68 15.60 2.01
CA GLN A 170 8.70 15.76 0.94
C GLN A 170 7.41 16.32 1.53
N LEU A 171 6.96 17.43 0.94
CA LEU A 171 5.72 18.12 1.29
C LEU A 171 4.88 18.28 0.03
N ILE A 172 3.64 17.82 0.07
CA ILE A 172 2.66 18.00 -1.01
C ILE A 172 1.46 18.73 -0.44
N VAL A 173 1.06 19.82 -1.10
CA VAL A 173 -0.07 20.66 -0.68
C VAL A 173 -1.01 20.82 -1.87
N PRO A 174 -2.24 20.29 -1.81
CA PRO A 174 -3.29 20.65 -2.78
C PRO A 174 -3.56 22.16 -2.70
N THR A 175 -3.55 22.85 -3.83
CA THR A 175 -3.62 24.32 -3.87
C THR A 175 -4.98 24.87 -4.32
N GLY A 176 -5.92 24.01 -4.66
CA GLY A 176 -7.25 24.41 -5.14
C GLY A 176 -8.16 23.23 -5.44
N PRO A 177 -9.39 23.50 -5.92
CA PRO A 177 -10.31 22.46 -6.37
C PRO A 177 -9.82 21.82 -7.67
N SER A 178 -10.45 20.71 -8.05
CA SER A 178 -10.23 20.08 -9.35
C SER A 178 -10.54 21.05 -10.51
N GLU A 179 -9.66 21.04 -11.53
CA GLU A 179 -9.77 21.86 -12.74
C GLU A 179 -10.30 21.06 -13.95
N THR A 180 -10.35 19.73 -13.86
CA THR A 180 -10.71 18.83 -14.95
C THR A 180 -11.48 17.61 -14.45
N GLU A 181 -12.24 16.96 -15.34
CA GLU A 181 -12.84 15.65 -15.03
C GLU A 181 -11.76 14.60 -14.69
N PRO A 182 -12.07 13.64 -13.79
CA PRO A 182 -11.13 12.58 -13.46
C PRO A 182 -10.72 11.70 -14.65
N ASP A 183 -9.41 11.43 -14.79
CA ASP A 183 -8.85 10.56 -15.84
C ASP A 183 -9.02 9.06 -15.51
N VAL A 184 -10.26 8.61 -15.59
CA VAL A 184 -10.64 7.20 -15.36
C VAL A 184 -10.02 6.27 -16.40
N ALA A 185 -10.04 6.68 -17.68
CA ALA A 185 -9.53 5.85 -18.77
C ALA A 185 -8.02 5.61 -18.63
N GLY A 186 -7.25 6.66 -18.34
CA GLY A 186 -5.81 6.57 -18.08
C GLY A 186 -5.49 5.78 -16.82
N ALA A 187 -6.33 5.86 -15.77
CA ALA A 187 -6.16 5.05 -14.57
C ALA A 187 -6.29 3.55 -14.86
N VAL A 188 -7.37 3.13 -15.54
CA VAL A 188 -7.59 1.72 -15.92
C VAL A 188 -6.48 1.22 -16.84
N ALA A 189 -6.10 2.00 -17.86
CA ALA A 189 -5.02 1.65 -18.78
C ALA A 189 -3.67 1.47 -18.08
N ALA A 190 -3.37 2.31 -17.08
CA ALA A 190 -2.17 2.17 -16.27
C ALA A 190 -2.18 0.91 -15.41
N THR A 191 -3.31 0.57 -14.79
CA THR A 191 -3.43 -0.69 -14.02
C THR A 191 -3.21 -1.91 -14.91
N VAL A 192 -3.84 -1.96 -16.09
CA VAL A 192 -3.59 -3.01 -17.09
C VAL A 192 -2.10 -3.10 -17.44
N THR A 193 -1.49 -1.96 -17.78
CA THR A 193 -0.07 -1.90 -18.14
C THR A 193 0.84 -2.42 -17.02
N ARG A 194 0.56 -2.08 -15.76
CA ARG A 194 1.37 -2.56 -14.61
C ARG A 194 1.19 -4.04 -14.32
N LEU A 195 0.03 -4.61 -14.60
CA LEU A 195 -0.21 -6.04 -14.42
C LEU A 195 0.43 -6.88 -15.54
N THR A 196 0.41 -6.39 -16.79
CA THR A 196 0.84 -7.18 -17.95
C THR A 196 2.23 -6.85 -18.49
N GLY A 197 2.71 -5.62 -18.24
CA GLY A 197 3.91 -5.07 -18.85
C GLY A 197 5.06 -4.85 -17.85
N PRO A 198 6.20 -4.34 -18.34
CA PRO A 198 7.29 -3.91 -17.46
C PRO A 198 6.85 -2.71 -16.60
N VAL A 199 7.23 -2.71 -15.32
CA VAL A 199 6.94 -1.63 -14.37
C VAL A 199 8.15 -0.71 -14.20
N LEU A 200 9.35 -1.28 -14.08
CA LEU A 200 10.61 -0.57 -13.89
C LEU A 200 11.46 -0.50 -15.17
N GLY A 201 11.13 -1.29 -16.19
CA GLY A 201 11.86 -1.34 -17.46
C GLY A 201 13.25 -1.97 -17.33
N ASN A 202 13.41 -2.93 -16.42
CA ASN A 202 14.69 -3.57 -16.13
C ASN A 202 14.52 -5.00 -15.60
N LYS A 203 15.64 -5.68 -15.27
CA LYS A 203 15.63 -7.09 -14.83
C LYS A 203 14.75 -7.40 -13.60
N PHE A 204 14.36 -6.39 -12.81
CA PHE A 204 13.49 -6.56 -11.66
C PHE A 204 12.00 -6.69 -12.02
N ASP A 205 11.61 -6.45 -13.28
CA ASP A 205 10.22 -6.60 -13.75
C ASP A 205 9.66 -8.02 -13.53
N VAL A 206 10.52 -9.03 -13.41
CA VAL A 206 10.12 -10.41 -13.05
C VAL A 206 9.46 -10.55 -11.67
N ASN A 207 9.49 -9.49 -10.85
CA ASN A 207 8.87 -9.43 -9.54
C ASN A 207 7.52 -8.72 -9.56
N PHE A 208 7.09 -8.17 -10.69
CA PHE A 208 5.92 -7.31 -10.78
C PHE A 208 4.80 -7.92 -11.60
N GLY A 209 3.58 -7.45 -11.33
CA GLY A 209 2.36 -7.84 -12.05
C GLY A 209 2.16 -9.35 -12.08
N PHE A 210 1.65 -9.85 -13.19
CA PHE A 210 1.41 -11.28 -13.40
C PHE A 210 2.69 -12.11 -13.30
N THR A 211 3.82 -11.60 -13.79
CA THR A 211 5.11 -12.30 -13.66
C THR A 211 5.53 -12.48 -12.19
N GLY A 212 5.28 -11.47 -11.35
CA GLY A 212 5.50 -11.55 -9.91
C GLY A 212 4.61 -12.59 -9.23
N MET A 213 3.35 -12.69 -9.64
CA MET A 213 2.40 -13.69 -9.14
C MET A 213 2.82 -15.11 -9.55
N GLU A 214 3.21 -15.32 -10.81
CA GLU A 214 3.76 -16.59 -11.30
C GLU A 214 5.00 -17.00 -10.50
N LYS A 215 5.89 -16.04 -10.25
CA LYS A 215 7.09 -16.26 -9.45
C LYS A 215 6.76 -16.67 -8.01
N LEU A 216 5.78 -16.01 -7.36
CA LEU A 216 5.33 -16.40 -6.03
C LEU A 216 4.79 -17.83 -6.03
N ALA A 217 3.88 -18.16 -6.96
CA ALA A 217 3.31 -19.50 -7.07
C ALA A 217 4.38 -20.58 -7.30
N ALA A 218 5.34 -20.31 -8.19
CA ALA A 218 6.45 -21.22 -8.46
C ALA A 218 7.35 -21.43 -7.23
N GLN A 219 7.67 -20.37 -6.49
CA GLN A 219 8.50 -20.48 -5.28
C GLN A 219 7.76 -21.12 -4.11
N LEU A 220 6.44 -20.97 -4.02
CA LEU A 220 5.63 -21.72 -3.06
C LEU A 220 5.75 -23.22 -3.34
N ARG A 221 5.62 -23.66 -4.60
CA ARG A 221 5.70 -25.09 -5.01
C ARG A 221 7.11 -25.69 -5.00
N ASP A 222 8.13 -24.87 -5.10
CA ASP A 222 9.50 -25.36 -5.24
C ASP A 222 10.00 -26.03 -3.94
N SER A 223 10.21 -27.35 -4.01
CA SER A 223 10.82 -28.17 -2.95
C SER A 223 12.31 -28.51 -3.25
N THR A 224 12.81 -28.10 -4.41
CA THR A 224 14.05 -28.62 -4.99
C THR A 224 15.18 -27.61 -5.03
N THR A 225 14.89 -26.31 -5.01
CA THR A 225 15.90 -25.27 -5.06
C THR A 225 15.89 -24.41 -3.80
N LYS A 226 16.96 -23.64 -3.61
CA LYS A 226 17.10 -22.69 -2.49
C LYS A 226 16.08 -21.56 -2.52
N THR A 227 15.36 -21.35 -3.63
CA THR A 227 14.34 -20.30 -3.72
C THR A 227 12.96 -20.76 -3.25
N GLY A 228 12.79 -22.06 -2.96
CA GLY A 228 11.56 -22.60 -2.42
C GLY A 228 11.21 -22.06 -1.04
N TRP A 229 9.93 -21.79 -0.81
CA TRP A 229 9.41 -21.39 0.51
C TRP A 229 9.70 -22.44 1.58
N GLU A 230 9.65 -23.72 1.22
CA GLU A 230 10.01 -24.82 2.12
C GLU A 230 11.43 -24.71 2.66
N ARG A 231 12.41 -24.32 1.82
CA ARG A 231 13.79 -24.14 2.27
C ARG A 231 14.02 -22.84 3.03
N ARG A 232 13.31 -21.78 2.66
CA ARG A 232 13.48 -20.44 3.26
C ARG A 232 12.77 -20.29 4.60
N PHE A 233 11.57 -20.84 4.69
CA PHE A 233 10.64 -20.62 5.80
C PHE A 233 10.26 -21.95 6.47
N GLY A 234 10.33 -23.09 5.79
CA GLY A 234 9.94 -24.39 6.36
C GLY A 234 10.94 -25.01 7.35
N GLY A 235 12.14 -24.45 7.51
CA GLY A 235 13.23 -25.05 8.28
C GLY A 235 13.11 -24.97 9.80
N SER A 236 12.33 -24.03 10.34
CA SER A 236 12.10 -23.88 11.78
C SER A 236 10.71 -23.27 12.06
N PRO A 237 10.13 -23.48 13.26
CA PRO A 237 8.87 -22.83 13.64
C PRO A 237 8.91 -21.29 13.55
N GLU A 238 10.06 -20.69 13.87
CA GLU A 238 10.27 -19.25 13.79
C GLU A 238 10.26 -18.76 12.34
N ALA A 239 11.04 -19.38 11.45
CA ALA A 239 11.08 -19.01 10.04
C ALA A 239 9.73 -19.23 9.36
N PHE A 240 9.00 -20.27 9.77
CA PHE A 240 7.70 -20.59 9.23
C PHE A 240 6.68 -19.53 9.63
N ARG A 241 6.61 -19.19 10.92
CA ARG A 241 5.77 -18.09 11.44
C ARG A 241 6.09 -16.77 10.76
N ALA A 242 7.36 -16.44 10.57
CA ALA A 242 7.75 -15.21 9.89
C ALA A 242 7.24 -15.20 8.44
N GLY A 243 7.45 -16.27 7.68
CA GLY A 243 6.98 -16.36 6.29
C GLY A 243 5.47 -16.28 6.16
N THR A 244 4.73 -17.07 6.94
CA THR A 244 3.26 -17.10 6.89
C THR A 244 2.64 -15.82 7.42
N GLY A 245 3.21 -15.23 8.48
CA GLY A 245 2.82 -13.92 8.99
C GLY A 245 2.96 -12.82 7.94
N ARG A 246 4.04 -12.84 7.14
CA ARG A 246 4.20 -11.89 6.02
C ARG A 246 3.20 -12.08 4.91
N LEU A 247 2.76 -13.31 4.60
CA LEU A 247 1.68 -13.53 3.61
C LEU A 247 0.38 -12.86 4.06
N HIS A 248 -0.02 -13.06 5.32
CA HIS A 248 -1.21 -12.41 5.88
C HIS A 248 -1.06 -10.89 5.87
N ALA A 249 0.00 -10.36 6.49
CA ALA A 249 0.21 -8.93 6.62
C ALA A 249 0.24 -8.22 5.24
N CYS A 250 0.98 -8.75 4.25
CA CYS A 250 1.10 -8.09 2.95
C CYS A 250 -0.14 -8.18 2.05
N LEU A 251 -1.07 -9.09 2.34
CA LEU A 251 -2.28 -9.32 1.52
C LEU A 251 -3.55 -8.74 2.16
N GLU A 252 -3.51 -8.40 3.45
CA GLU A 252 -4.67 -7.91 4.19
C GLU A 252 -4.46 -6.56 4.89
N GLU A 253 -3.21 -6.18 5.22
CA GLU A 253 -2.95 -5.08 6.17
C GLU A 253 -1.91 -4.06 5.66
N GLU A 254 -0.70 -4.50 5.34
CA GLU A 254 0.42 -3.64 5.00
C GLU A 254 0.49 -3.34 3.51
N TRP A 255 0.50 -2.05 3.15
CA TRP A 255 0.63 -1.59 1.75
C TRP A 255 -0.43 -2.18 0.81
N THR A 256 -1.63 -2.41 1.37
CA THR A 256 -2.78 -2.95 0.67
C THR A 256 -4.07 -2.64 1.43
N ALA A 257 -5.20 -3.11 0.90
CA ALA A 257 -6.47 -3.25 1.60
C ALA A 257 -6.86 -4.74 1.60
N PRO A 258 -7.79 -5.19 2.47
CA PRO A 258 -8.21 -6.58 2.53
C PRO A 258 -8.51 -7.22 1.17
N GLY A 259 -8.12 -8.48 0.98
CA GLY A 259 -8.19 -9.17 -0.30
C GLY A 259 -7.24 -8.59 -1.36
N ALA A 260 -6.04 -8.18 -0.95
CA ALA A 260 -4.98 -7.68 -1.83
C ALA A 260 -5.41 -6.45 -2.66
N THR A 261 -6.21 -5.55 -2.07
CA THR A 261 -6.80 -4.34 -2.69
C THR A 261 -7.82 -4.62 -3.82
N ARG A 262 -8.04 -5.89 -4.21
CA ARG A 262 -8.95 -6.24 -5.32
C ARG A 262 -10.41 -5.86 -5.06
N PRO A 263 -10.98 -6.01 -3.84
CA PRO A 263 -12.36 -5.59 -3.58
C PRO A 263 -12.58 -4.10 -3.83
N LEU A 264 -11.65 -3.26 -3.36
CA LEU A 264 -11.74 -1.82 -3.54
C LEU A 264 -11.62 -1.42 -5.02
N TYR A 265 -10.73 -2.08 -5.76
CA TYR A 265 -10.61 -1.86 -7.20
C TYR A 265 -11.81 -2.40 -8.00
N ALA A 266 -12.43 -3.49 -7.56
CA ALA A 266 -13.68 -3.98 -8.16
C ALA A 266 -14.81 -2.95 -7.99
N ASP A 267 -14.93 -2.33 -6.82
CA ASP A 267 -15.95 -1.30 -6.60
C ASP A 267 -15.69 -0.05 -7.45
N PHE A 268 -14.41 0.35 -7.60
CA PHE A 268 -14.03 1.38 -8.58
C PHE A 268 -14.48 1.02 -9.99
N LEU A 269 -14.24 -0.22 -10.44
CA LEU A 269 -14.64 -0.68 -11.76
C LEU A 269 -16.17 -0.68 -11.94
N ASP A 270 -16.92 -1.05 -10.90
CA ASP A 270 -18.39 -0.94 -10.92
C ASP A 270 -18.84 0.51 -11.09
N LEU A 271 -18.25 1.46 -10.34
CA LEU A 271 -18.55 2.89 -10.46
C LEU A 271 -18.31 3.41 -11.88
N VAL A 272 -17.27 2.93 -12.57
CA VAL A 272 -16.90 3.39 -13.91
C VAL A 272 -17.48 2.52 -15.03
N GLY A 273 -18.49 1.70 -14.72
CA GLY A 273 -19.26 0.94 -15.71
C GLY A 273 -18.51 -0.26 -16.30
N ARG A 274 -17.67 -0.93 -15.51
CA ARG A 274 -16.89 -2.13 -15.89
C ARG A 274 -17.21 -3.37 -15.03
N PRO A 275 -18.49 -3.77 -14.89
CA PRO A 275 -18.92 -4.80 -13.94
C PRO A 275 -18.40 -6.21 -14.24
N GLU A 276 -18.14 -6.55 -15.51
CA GLU A 276 -17.56 -7.86 -15.87
C GLU A 276 -16.17 -8.04 -15.26
N ALA A 277 -15.30 -7.04 -15.44
CA ALA A 277 -13.96 -7.05 -14.84
C ALA A 277 -14.03 -6.93 -13.31
N ALA A 278 -14.94 -6.11 -12.78
CA ALA A 278 -15.17 -5.99 -11.33
C ALA A 278 -15.49 -7.34 -10.68
N GLY A 279 -16.41 -8.11 -11.27
CA GLY A 279 -16.78 -9.45 -10.77
C GLY A 279 -15.59 -10.41 -10.69
N LEU A 280 -14.73 -10.41 -11.72
CA LEU A 280 -13.55 -11.26 -11.77
C LEU A 280 -12.49 -10.85 -10.72
N PHE A 281 -12.25 -9.56 -10.52
CA PHE A 281 -11.36 -9.10 -9.45
C PHE A 281 -11.92 -9.42 -8.06
N ARG A 282 -13.24 -9.34 -7.86
CA ARG A 282 -13.88 -9.70 -6.59
C ARG A 282 -13.76 -11.20 -6.30
N GLU A 283 -13.88 -12.07 -7.31
CA GLU A 283 -13.59 -13.50 -7.15
C GLU A 283 -12.11 -13.74 -6.84
N SER A 284 -11.19 -13.05 -7.54
CA SER A 284 -9.75 -13.13 -7.25
C SER A 284 -9.42 -12.73 -5.81
N ALA A 285 -10.08 -11.69 -5.30
CA ALA A 285 -9.93 -11.23 -3.92
C ALA A 285 -10.25 -12.34 -2.90
N GLY A 286 -11.29 -13.13 -3.15
CA GLY A 286 -11.65 -14.25 -2.31
C GLY A 286 -10.51 -15.25 -2.14
N HIS A 287 -9.79 -15.56 -3.22
CA HIS A 287 -8.63 -16.45 -3.16
C HIS A 287 -7.42 -15.83 -2.47
N TRP A 288 -7.21 -14.52 -2.61
CA TRP A 288 -6.17 -13.81 -1.85
C TRP A 288 -6.44 -13.85 -0.34
N SER A 289 -7.68 -13.60 0.07
CA SER A 289 -8.06 -13.67 1.49
C SER A 289 -8.07 -15.10 2.03
N GLU A 290 -8.45 -16.10 1.24
CA GLU A 290 -8.31 -17.51 1.61
C GLU A 290 -6.84 -17.88 1.83
N LEU A 291 -5.93 -17.42 0.97
CA LEU A 291 -4.48 -17.63 1.14
C LEU A 291 -3.98 -16.97 2.44
N ALA A 292 -4.33 -15.70 2.66
CA ALA A 292 -3.95 -14.97 3.86
C ALA A 292 -4.46 -15.66 5.13
N ALA A 293 -5.72 -16.11 5.14
CA ALA A 293 -6.31 -16.85 6.25
C ALA A 293 -5.60 -18.19 6.52
N LEU A 294 -5.31 -18.97 5.46
CA LEU A 294 -4.52 -20.20 5.59
C LEU A 294 -3.15 -19.94 6.22
N ALA A 295 -2.47 -18.86 5.81
CA ALA A 295 -1.18 -18.49 6.35
C ALA A 295 -1.26 -18.02 7.81
N ARG A 296 -2.26 -17.21 8.16
CA ARG A 296 -2.50 -16.74 9.53
C ARG A 296 -2.81 -17.88 10.48
N ASP A 297 -3.62 -18.84 10.04
CA ASP A 297 -4.12 -19.94 10.87
C ASP A 297 -3.13 -21.13 10.91
N ALA A 298 -2.01 -21.04 10.19
CA ALA A 298 -0.99 -22.09 10.15
C ALA A 298 -0.34 -22.31 11.52
N ASP A 299 -0.31 -23.56 11.99
CA ASP A 299 0.40 -23.92 13.23
C ASP A 299 1.93 -23.77 13.03
N PRO A 300 2.60 -22.90 13.79
CA PRO A 300 4.05 -22.76 13.76
C PRO A 300 4.79 -24.08 14.05
N GLN A 301 4.19 -24.98 14.82
CA GLN A 301 4.74 -26.29 15.18
C GLN A 301 4.40 -27.40 14.18
N ALA A 302 3.68 -27.10 13.10
CA ALA A 302 3.30 -28.06 12.07
C ALA A 302 4.51 -28.84 11.53
N GLY A 303 4.28 -30.11 11.21
CA GLY A 303 5.30 -31.00 10.62
C GLY A 303 5.64 -30.61 9.17
N ALA A 304 6.72 -31.18 8.62
CA ALA A 304 7.17 -30.86 7.26
C ALA A 304 6.10 -31.12 6.19
N GLU A 305 5.34 -32.22 6.32
CA GLU A 305 4.25 -32.57 5.40
C GLU A 305 3.09 -31.57 5.44
N GLU A 306 2.69 -31.13 6.64
CA GLU A 306 1.63 -30.13 6.82
C GLU A 306 2.06 -28.75 6.28
N ARG A 307 3.31 -28.33 6.53
CA ARG A 307 3.86 -27.10 5.97
C ARG A 307 3.91 -27.14 4.44
N ARG A 308 4.30 -28.29 3.88
CA ARG A 308 4.31 -28.53 2.43
C ARG A 308 2.90 -28.41 1.85
N ALA A 309 1.92 -29.07 2.46
CA ALA A 309 0.53 -29.01 2.04
C ALA A 309 -0.04 -27.57 2.09
N LEU A 310 0.32 -26.80 3.12
CA LEU A 310 -0.03 -25.38 3.21
C LEU A 310 0.53 -24.59 2.03
N PHE A 311 1.83 -24.71 1.74
CA PHE A 311 2.45 -23.98 0.63
C PHE A 311 1.85 -24.36 -0.73
N ASP A 312 1.47 -25.63 -0.93
CA ASP A 312 0.77 -26.06 -2.14
C ASP A 312 -0.64 -25.46 -2.23
N ALA A 313 -1.38 -25.40 -1.12
CA ALA A 313 -2.69 -24.76 -1.06
C ALA A 313 -2.58 -23.26 -1.35
N CYS A 314 -1.60 -22.55 -0.76
CA CYS A 314 -1.33 -21.15 -1.08
C CYS A 314 -1.01 -20.96 -2.56
N ALA A 315 -0.17 -21.82 -3.16
CA ALA A 315 0.18 -21.72 -4.57
C ALA A 315 -1.03 -21.93 -5.50
N GLN A 316 -1.99 -22.78 -5.12
CA GLN A 316 -3.23 -22.99 -5.87
C GLN A 316 -4.11 -21.73 -5.85
N ARG A 317 -4.17 -21.02 -4.71
CA ARG A 317 -4.88 -19.73 -4.62
C ARG A 317 -4.26 -18.67 -5.49
N VAL A 318 -2.92 -18.56 -5.51
CA VAL A 318 -2.22 -17.63 -6.42
C VAL A 318 -2.54 -17.92 -7.88
N ASP A 319 -2.49 -19.19 -8.31
CA ASP A 319 -2.83 -19.57 -9.69
C ASP A 319 -4.27 -19.20 -10.05
N ARG A 320 -5.22 -19.44 -9.14
CA ARG A 320 -6.63 -19.15 -9.38
C ARG A 320 -6.88 -17.65 -9.47
N SER A 321 -6.28 -16.85 -8.59
CA SER A 321 -6.27 -15.39 -8.70
C SER A 321 -5.66 -14.92 -10.02
N LEU A 322 -4.53 -15.49 -10.43
CA LEU A 322 -3.86 -15.13 -11.69
C LEU A 322 -4.71 -15.42 -12.93
N GLU A 323 -5.37 -16.58 -12.98
CA GLU A 323 -6.32 -16.93 -14.05
C GLU A 323 -7.44 -15.88 -14.16
N LEU A 324 -8.08 -15.55 -13.03
CA LEU A 324 -9.18 -14.59 -12.96
C LEU A 324 -8.73 -13.17 -13.34
N GLU A 325 -7.57 -12.72 -12.84
CA GLU A 325 -7.07 -11.37 -13.13
C GLU A 325 -6.63 -11.21 -14.59
N ARG A 326 -6.13 -12.27 -15.24
CA ARG A 326 -5.89 -12.28 -16.69
C ARG A 326 -7.18 -12.12 -17.48
N GLN A 327 -8.23 -12.84 -17.09
CA GLN A 327 -9.55 -12.69 -17.71
C GLN A 327 -10.13 -11.28 -17.49
N ALA A 328 -9.96 -10.73 -16.29
CA ALA A 328 -10.40 -9.37 -15.97
C ALA A 328 -9.69 -8.32 -16.83
N VAL A 329 -8.36 -8.44 -17.00
CA VAL A 329 -7.60 -7.54 -17.88
C VAL A 329 -8.06 -7.65 -19.34
N LEU A 330 -8.36 -8.86 -19.82
CA LEU A 330 -8.93 -9.03 -21.17
C LEU A 330 -10.30 -8.36 -21.31
N ALA A 331 -11.14 -8.41 -20.26
CA ALA A 331 -12.43 -7.73 -20.24
C ALA A 331 -12.29 -6.20 -20.22
N LEU A 332 -11.25 -5.65 -19.56
CA LEU A 332 -10.95 -4.22 -19.58
C LEU A 332 -10.49 -3.69 -20.95
N GLY A 333 -9.95 -4.58 -21.80
CA GLY A 333 -9.53 -4.24 -23.17
C GLY A 333 -10.67 -4.22 -24.21
N LYS A 334 -11.89 -4.59 -23.81
CA LYS A 334 -13.10 -4.55 -24.65
C LYS A 334 -13.86 -3.24 -24.46
#